data_AF-A0A0D7KDP2-F1
#
_entry.id   AF-A0A0D7KDP2-F1
#
_cell.length_a   1.000
_cell.length_b   1.000
_cell.length_c   1.000
_cell.angle_alpha   90.00
_cell.angle_beta   90.00
_cell.angle_gamma   90.00
#
_symmetry.space_group_name_H-M   'P 1'
#
loop_
_entity.id
_entity.type
_entity.pdbx_description
1 polymer ?
#
loop_
_entity_poly.entity_id
_entity_poly.type
_entity_poly.pdbx_seq_one_letter_code
_entity_poly.pdbx_strand_id
1 'polypeptide(L)'
;MNTLIGKLSRLAHWNQAAPTTPPPISSADAKLVDTAAWYEEHAQLCFELQAAAIRAAHDPKAKVELQQAQSALLAHAAIITDGSGPVLFAKDGIHTIPFERLAEARAKIKLQEAENARLRSSGGTGPCQTR
;
A
#
# COMPACT_ATOMS: atom_id res chain seq x y z
N MET A 1 -42.32 -27.29 -13.98
CA MET A 1 -41.50 -27.20 -15.20
C MET A 1 -40.65 -25.95 -15.10
N ASN A 2 -39.34 -26.11 -15.38
CA ASN A 2 -38.26 -25.10 -15.39
C ASN A 2 -38.66 -23.79 -16.12
N THR A 3 -38.08 -22.61 -15.88
CA THR A 3 -36.69 -22.17 -16.14
C THR A 3 -36.52 -20.77 -15.49
N LEU A 4 -35.57 -20.50 -14.57
CA LEU A 4 -34.17 -20.05 -14.77
C LEU A 4 -33.97 -18.94 -15.84
N ILE A 5 -33.25 -17.88 -15.41
CA ILE A 5 -32.57 -16.79 -16.16
C ILE A 5 -33.24 -15.41 -16.04
N GLY A 6 -32.50 -14.44 -15.46
CA GLY A 6 -32.88 -13.03 -15.52
C GLY A 6 -32.34 -12.09 -14.44
N LYS A 7 -31.51 -12.55 -13.49
CA LYS A 7 -30.67 -11.65 -12.68
C LYS A 7 -29.36 -11.45 -13.44
N LEU A 8 -29.14 -10.29 -14.07
CA LEU A 8 -27.84 -9.65 -14.35
C LEU A 8 -27.99 -8.44 -15.31
N SER A 9 -28.74 -7.41 -14.91
CA SER A 9 -28.81 -6.14 -15.68
C SER A 9 -28.35 -4.93 -14.85
N ARG A 10 -27.37 -5.11 -13.97
CA ARG A 10 -26.87 -4.03 -13.10
C ARG A 10 -25.33 -3.92 -13.07
N LEU A 11 -24.68 -4.16 -14.22
CA LEU A 11 -23.22 -4.04 -14.38
C LEU A 11 -22.82 -3.48 -15.77
N ALA A 12 -23.54 -2.48 -16.30
CA ALA A 12 -23.25 -1.92 -17.62
C ALA A 12 -23.29 -0.39 -17.69
N HIS A 13 -22.79 0.31 -16.66
CA HIS A 13 -22.71 1.79 -16.71
C HIS A 13 -21.41 2.40 -16.18
N TRP A 14 -20.35 1.62 -15.96
CA TRP A 14 -19.10 2.12 -15.37
C TRP A 14 -17.94 2.34 -16.35
N ASN A 15 -18.20 2.38 -17.65
CA ASN A 15 -17.12 2.53 -18.64
C ASN A 15 -17.36 3.63 -19.67
N GLN A 16 -17.76 4.81 -19.21
CA GLN A 16 -17.64 6.06 -19.97
C GLN A 16 -17.14 7.17 -19.06
N ALA A 17 -15.85 7.12 -18.70
CA ALA A 17 -15.10 8.33 -18.46
C ALA A 17 -14.37 8.65 -19.78
N ALA A 18 -14.73 9.77 -20.40
CA ALA A 18 -14.00 10.33 -21.53
C ALA A 18 -12.51 10.50 -21.18
N PRO A 19 -11.58 10.58 -22.15
CA PRO A 19 -10.21 11.00 -21.86
C PRO A 19 -10.26 12.43 -21.33
N THR A 20 -10.28 12.58 -20.00
CA THR A 20 -10.13 13.87 -19.34
C THR A 20 -8.69 14.30 -19.61
N THR A 21 -8.50 15.17 -20.60
CA THR A 21 -7.26 15.93 -20.75
C THR A 21 -6.90 16.48 -19.37
N PRO A 22 -5.74 16.13 -18.79
CA PRO A 22 -5.35 16.71 -17.51
C PRO A 22 -5.34 18.23 -17.69
N PRO A 23 -5.93 19.00 -16.76
CA PRO A 23 -5.87 20.46 -16.84
C PRO A 23 -4.40 20.88 -16.96
N PRO A 24 -4.10 21.95 -17.74
CA PRO A 24 -2.75 22.48 -17.77
C PRO A 24 -2.34 22.77 -16.33
N ILE A 25 -1.25 22.15 -15.90
CA ILE A 25 -0.66 22.34 -14.58
C ILE A 25 -0.28 23.82 -14.52
N SER A 26 -1.13 24.64 -13.89
CA SER A 26 -0.83 26.04 -13.67
C SER A 26 0.34 26.11 -12.70
N SER A 27 1.54 26.37 -13.22
CA SER A 27 2.80 26.46 -12.47
C SER A 27 2.87 27.67 -11.53
N ALA A 28 1.73 28.28 -11.19
CA ALA A 28 1.67 29.58 -10.53
C ALA A 28 1.91 29.52 -9.00
N ASP A 29 1.85 28.35 -8.36
CA ASP A 29 2.08 28.20 -6.92
C ASP A 29 2.99 27.00 -6.59
N ALA A 30 3.99 26.72 -7.43
CA ALA A 30 5.05 25.79 -7.04
C ALA A 30 5.83 26.45 -5.89
N LYS A 31 5.47 26.15 -4.63
CA LYS A 31 6.32 26.41 -3.48
C LYS A 31 7.70 25.87 -3.84
N LEU A 32 8.67 26.78 -4.04
CA LEU A 32 10.05 26.38 -4.24
C LEU A 32 10.52 25.74 -2.94
N VAL A 33 10.43 24.42 -2.88
CA VAL A 33 11.02 23.63 -1.79
C VAL A 33 12.48 23.46 -2.14
N ASP A 34 13.36 23.88 -1.23
CA ASP A 34 14.76 23.46 -1.30
C ASP A 34 14.83 21.95 -1.06
N THR A 35 14.99 21.21 -2.16
CA THR A 35 14.98 19.74 -2.14
C THR A 35 16.16 19.17 -1.36
N ALA A 36 17.29 19.87 -1.32
CA ALA A 36 18.47 19.40 -0.60
C ALA A 36 18.26 19.51 0.92
N ALA A 37 17.84 20.68 1.39
CA ALA A 37 17.50 20.89 2.80
C ALA A 37 16.35 19.98 3.26
N TRP A 38 15.31 19.83 2.42
CA TRP A 38 14.20 18.92 2.72
C TRP A 38 14.67 17.48 2.88
N TYR A 39 15.56 16.99 2.01
CA TYR A 39 16.06 15.62 2.05
C TYR A 39 16.91 15.34 3.30
N GLU A 40 17.77 16.28 3.71
CA GLU A 40 18.56 16.16 4.93
C GLU A 40 17.67 16.05 6.17
N GLU A 41 16.66 16.92 6.29
CA GLU A 41 15.68 16.86 7.38
C GLU A 41 14.84 15.57 7.33
N HIS A 42 14.49 15.10 6.14
CA HIS A 42 13.76 13.85 5.98
C HIS A 42 14.60 12.63 6.39
N ALA A 43 15.89 12.62 6.09
CA ALA A 43 16.81 11.57 6.52
C ALA A 43 16.96 11.54 8.04
N GLN A 44 17.03 12.70 8.69
CA GLN A 44 17.06 12.82 10.14
C GLN A 44 15.79 12.25 10.78
N LEU A 45 14.60 12.60 10.27
CA LEU A 45 13.33 12.04 10.76
C LEU A 45 13.22 10.53 10.57
N CYS A 46 13.80 9.98 9.49
CA CYS A 46 13.89 8.54 9.29
C CYS A 46 14.75 7.86 10.39
N PHE A 47 15.87 8.48 10.76
CA PHE A 47 16.73 7.98 11.83
C PHE A 47 16.02 8.03 13.19
N GLU A 48 15.29 9.11 13.48
CA GLU A 48 14.51 9.24 14.72
C GLU A 48 13.40 8.19 14.82
N LEU A 49 12.71 7.90 13.72
CA LEU A 49 11.73 6.83 13.64
C LEU A 49 12.35 5.46 13.93
N GLN A 50 13.51 5.18 13.37
CA GLN A 50 14.23 3.92 13.62
C GLN A 50 14.63 3.79 15.10
N ALA A 51 15.18 4.85 15.68
CA ALA A 51 15.55 4.87 17.09
C ALA A 51 14.33 4.66 18.01
N ALA A 52 13.21 5.31 17.71
CA ALA A 52 11.95 5.13 18.45
C ALA A 52 11.39 3.71 18.28
N ALA A 53 11.51 3.10 17.10
CA ALA A 53 11.07 1.73 16.85
C ALA A 53 11.88 0.71 17.66
N ILE A 54 13.22 0.89 17.71
CA ILE A 54 14.10 0.06 18.54
C ILE A 54 13.72 0.19 20.01
N ARG A 55 13.52 1.41 20.52
CA ARG A 55 13.08 1.63 21.91
C ARG A 55 11.73 0.97 22.19
N ALA A 56 10.74 1.15 21.32
CA ALA A 56 9.41 0.56 21.46
C ALA A 56 9.40 -0.98 21.42
N ALA A 57 10.39 -1.60 20.76
CA ALA A 57 10.57 -3.05 20.77
C ALA A 57 11.02 -3.58 22.14
N HIS A 58 11.76 -2.77 22.91
CA HIS A 58 12.26 -3.13 24.24
C HIS A 58 11.35 -2.62 25.37
N ASP A 59 10.70 -1.47 25.20
CA ASP A 59 9.78 -0.86 26.16
C ASP A 59 8.43 -0.53 25.51
N PRO A 60 7.35 -1.26 25.87
CA PRO A 60 6.00 -0.97 25.38
C PRO A 60 5.50 0.45 25.68
N LYS A 61 6.04 1.14 26.71
CA LYS A 61 5.67 2.52 27.04
C LYS A 61 6.20 3.52 26.01
N ALA A 62 7.27 3.17 25.29
CA ALA A 62 7.84 4.00 24.22
C ALA A 62 7.05 3.93 22.90
N LYS A 63 5.92 3.21 22.85
CA LYS A 63 5.01 3.21 21.66
C LYS A 63 4.49 4.60 21.31
N VAL A 64 4.33 5.48 22.29
CA VAL A 64 3.89 6.86 22.06
C VAL A 64 4.95 7.63 21.28
N GLU A 65 6.23 7.50 21.64
CA GLU A 65 7.35 8.11 20.90
C GLU A 65 7.40 7.60 19.46
N LEU A 66 7.19 6.30 19.25
CA LEU A 66 7.13 5.72 17.91
C LEU A 66 6.02 6.34 17.06
N GLN A 67 4.83 6.53 17.63
CA GLN A 67 3.70 7.16 16.93
C GLN A 67 3.97 8.64 16.62
N GLN A 68 4.62 9.36 17.53
CA GLN A 68 5.02 10.76 17.32
C GLN A 68 6.05 10.89 16.21
N ALA A 69 7.10 10.07 16.23
CA ALA A 69 8.14 10.06 15.19
C ALA A 69 7.55 9.69 13.81
N GLN A 70 6.62 8.72 13.77
CA GLN A 70 5.92 8.37 12.54
C GLN A 70 5.08 9.55 12.01
N SER A 71 4.36 10.22 12.88
CA SER A 71 3.51 11.36 12.51
C SER A 71 4.34 12.54 12.01
N ALA A 72 5.48 12.82 12.64
CA ALA A 72 6.41 13.86 12.20
C ALA A 72 6.98 13.56 10.79
N LEU A 73 7.41 12.32 10.54
CA LEU A 73 7.91 11.92 9.22
C LEU A 73 6.84 12.05 8.12
N LEU A 74 5.60 11.65 8.40
CA LEU A 74 4.49 11.78 7.45
C LEU A 74 4.10 13.24 7.20
N ALA A 75 4.08 14.07 8.24
CA ALA A 75 3.82 15.50 8.10
C ALA A 75 4.90 16.19 7.26
N HIS A 76 6.17 15.80 7.41
CA HIS A 76 7.26 16.34 6.59
C HIS A 76 7.19 15.87 5.13
N ALA A 77 6.80 14.60 4.91
CA ALA A 77 6.56 14.07 3.57
C ALA A 77 5.44 14.83 2.83
N ALA A 78 4.40 15.24 3.56
CA ALA A 78 3.26 15.97 3.00
C ALA A 78 3.64 17.32 2.37
N ILE A 79 4.79 17.91 2.72
CA ILE A 79 5.26 19.20 2.18
C ILE A 79 5.47 19.11 0.65
N ILE A 80 5.99 17.98 0.16
CA ILE A 80 6.31 17.79 -1.26
C ILE A 80 5.24 17.00 -2.01
N THR A 81 4.38 16.26 -1.29
CA THR A 81 3.29 15.46 -1.88
C THR A 81 1.96 16.19 -1.89
N ASP A 82 1.91 17.45 -1.45
CA ASP A 82 0.70 18.25 -1.31
C ASP A 82 -0.37 17.52 -0.46
N GLY A 83 0.07 16.94 0.66
CA GLY A 83 -0.81 16.17 1.55
C GLY A 83 -1.27 14.81 1.00
N SER A 84 -0.83 14.42 -0.20
CA SER A 84 -1.09 13.07 -0.72
C SER A 84 -0.35 12.05 0.14
N GLY A 85 -1.10 11.08 0.68
CA GLY A 85 -0.53 9.96 1.42
C GLY A 85 0.38 9.09 0.56
N PRO A 86 1.25 8.28 1.17
CA PRO A 86 2.14 7.39 0.42
C PRO A 86 1.33 6.44 -0.48
N VAL A 87 1.78 6.27 -1.71
CA VAL A 87 1.23 5.33 -2.69
C VAL A 87 2.30 4.36 -3.13
N LEU A 88 1.92 3.11 -3.32
CA LEU A 88 2.79 2.10 -3.90
C LEU A 88 2.46 1.94 -5.36
N PHE A 89 3.48 1.83 -6.19
CA PHE A 89 3.30 1.44 -7.58
C PHE A 89 3.33 -0.08 -7.70
N ALA A 90 2.40 -0.63 -8.46
CA ALA A 90 2.47 -2.01 -8.90
C ALA A 90 3.68 -2.21 -9.81
N LYS A 91 4.08 -3.47 -10.02
CA LYS A 91 5.24 -3.82 -10.85
C LYS A 91 5.14 -3.29 -12.29
N ASP A 92 3.93 -3.08 -12.79
CA ASP A 92 3.66 -2.52 -14.11
C ASP A 92 3.86 -1.00 -14.19
N GLY A 93 4.05 -0.31 -13.06
CA GLY A 93 4.19 1.14 -12.97
C GLY A 93 2.92 1.94 -13.27
N ILE A 94 1.79 1.28 -13.56
CA ILE A 94 0.54 1.93 -13.97
C ILE A 94 -0.44 1.96 -12.81
N HIS A 95 -0.55 0.86 -12.07
CA HIS A 95 -1.51 0.77 -10.96
C HIS A 95 -0.91 1.29 -9.66
N THR A 96 -1.68 2.11 -8.95
CA THR A 96 -1.34 2.59 -7.62
C THR A 96 -2.13 1.85 -6.55
N ILE A 97 -1.47 1.57 -5.43
CA ILE A 97 -2.07 0.92 -4.26
C ILE A 97 -1.90 1.90 -3.09
N PRO A 98 -3.01 2.34 -2.46
CA PRO A 98 -2.92 3.15 -1.24
C PRO A 98 -2.12 2.41 -0.17
N PHE A 99 -1.18 3.09 0.50
CA PHE A 99 -0.28 2.46 1.46
C PHE A 99 -1.03 1.83 2.64
N GLU A 100 -2.21 2.33 3.01
CA GLU A 100 -3.08 1.76 4.04
C GLU A 100 -3.50 0.32 3.70
N ARG A 101 -3.63 0.01 2.40
CA ARG A 101 -3.96 -1.33 1.90
C ARG A 101 -2.75 -2.26 1.83
N LEU A 102 -1.54 -1.77 2.08
CA LEU A 102 -0.33 -2.60 2.09
C LEU A 102 -0.37 -3.66 3.19
N ALA A 103 -0.82 -3.28 4.40
CA ALA A 103 -0.91 -4.23 5.51
C ALA A 103 -1.90 -5.36 5.20
N GLU A 104 -3.04 -5.02 4.62
CA GLU A 104 -4.04 -5.99 4.16
C GLU A 104 -3.49 -6.89 3.05
N ALA A 105 -2.80 -6.31 2.05
CA ALA A 105 -2.17 -7.07 0.97
C ALA A 105 -1.09 -8.05 1.50
N ARG A 106 -0.24 -7.61 2.43
CA ARG A 106 0.76 -8.47 3.09
C ARG A 106 0.13 -9.61 3.88
N ALA A 107 -0.97 -9.34 4.58
CA ALA A 107 -1.71 -10.38 5.31
C ALA A 107 -2.31 -11.43 4.36
N LYS A 108 -2.89 -10.99 3.23
CA LYS A 108 -3.43 -11.90 2.19
C LYS A 108 -2.34 -12.77 1.57
N ILE A 109 -1.18 -12.21 1.27
CA ILE A 109 -0.03 -12.97 0.73
C ILE A 109 0.40 -14.04 1.72
N LYS A 110 0.58 -13.68 3.00
CA LYS A 110 0.98 -14.65 4.04
C LYS A 110 -0.01 -15.81 4.17
N LEU A 111 -1.31 -15.54 4.07
CA LEU A 111 -2.35 -16.58 4.07
C LEU A 111 -2.26 -17.47 2.83
N GLN A 112 -2.09 -16.88 1.64
CA GLN A 112 -1.95 -17.62 0.39
C GLN A 112 -0.69 -18.49 0.37
N GLU A 113 0.41 -18.00 0.91
CA GLU A 113 1.65 -18.78 1.05
C GLU A 113 1.45 -19.98 1.97
N ALA A 114 0.78 -19.79 3.12
CA ALA A 114 0.45 -20.87 4.05
C ALA A 114 -0.45 -21.93 3.39
N GLU A 115 -1.48 -21.51 2.65
CA GLU A 115 -2.39 -22.42 1.96
C GLU A 115 -1.70 -23.16 0.81
N ASN A 116 -0.87 -22.47 0.02
CA ASN A 116 -0.06 -23.12 -1.02
C ASN A 116 0.92 -24.14 -0.45
N ALA A 117 1.54 -23.85 0.70
CA ALA A 117 2.40 -24.80 1.40
C ALA A 117 1.60 -26.04 1.86
N ARG A 118 0.40 -25.84 2.41
CA ARG A 118 -0.52 -26.92 2.80
C ARG A 118 -0.94 -27.77 1.59
N LEU A 119 -1.27 -27.15 0.47
CA LEU A 119 -1.67 -27.86 -0.75
C LEU A 119 -0.52 -28.68 -1.32
N ARG A 120 0.70 -28.14 -1.33
CA ARG A 120 1.90 -28.87 -1.77
C ARG A 120 2.25 -30.05 -0.87
N SER A 121 2.06 -29.92 0.46
CA SER A 121 2.27 -31.04 1.38
C SER A 121 1.17 -32.10 1.30
N SER A 122 -0.08 -31.70 0.99
CA SER A 122 -1.19 -32.63 0.80
C SER A 122 -1.26 -33.27 -0.61
N GLY A 123 -0.63 -32.65 -1.62
CA GLY A 123 -0.66 -33.08 -3.02
C GLY A 123 0.39 -34.12 -3.40
N GLY A 124 1.23 -34.57 -2.46
CA GLY A 124 2.29 -35.58 -2.66
C GLY A 124 1.83 -37.04 -2.59
N THR A 125 0.57 -37.30 -2.24
CA THR A 125 0.02 -38.66 -2.15
C THR A 125 -0.95 -38.91 -3.30
N GLY A 126 -0.42 -38.98 -4.52
CA GLY A 126 -1.13 -39.69 -5.58
C GLY A 126 -1.22 -41.17 -5.18
N PRO A 127 -2.37 -41.84 -5.32
CA PRO A 127 -2.45 -43.27 -5.02
C PRO A 127 -1.42 -44.00 -5.91
N CYS A 128 -0.49 -44.71 -5.27
CA CYS A 128 0.28 -45.76 -5.93
C CYS A 128 -0.71 -46.66 -6.68
N GLN A 129 -0.78 -46.54 -8.00
CA GLN A 129 -1.40 -47.57 -8.82
C GLN A 129 -0.48 -48.77 -8.75
N THR A 130 -0.77 -49.68 -7.81
CA THR A 130 -0.29 -51.06 -7.88
C THR A 130 -0.87 -51.67 -9.15
N ARG A 131 -0.01 -51.95 -10.11
CA ARG A 131 -0.29 -52.83 -11.25
C ARG A 131 0.68 -54.00 -11.21
#